data_AF-A0A956CRA3-F1
#
_entry.id   AF-A0A956CRA3-F1
#
_cell.length_a   1.000
_cell.length_b   1.000
_cell.length_c   1.000
_cell.angle_alpha   90.00
_cell.angle_beta   90.00
_cell.angle_gamma   90.00
#
_symmetry.space_group_name_H-M   'P 1'
#
loop_
_entity.id
_entity.type
_entity.pdbx_description
1 polymer ?
#
loop_
_entity_poly.entity_id
_entity_poly.type
_entity_poly.pdbx_seq_one_letter_code
_entity_poly.pdbx_strand_id
1 'polypeptide(L)'
;VRNANAFGAAAVHIVGRRRWNRRGAMVTDRYLHVEHHPDAAAFGAWAVAEGLTVVGVDNVDGAAAIERTSLPERCVLVFGQEGPGLSAPLLACCDVVVGITQFGSTRSVNVGVASGIAMHRWIVEHAALDGDPDL
;
A
#
# COMPACT_ATOMS: atom_id res chain seq x y z
N VAL A 1 -0.55 0.80 -8.83
CA VAL A 1 0.00 1.83 -9.74
C VAL A 1 -1.03 2.87 -10.14
N ARG A 2 -2.13 2.52 -10.82
CA ARG A 2 -3.18 3.50 -11.15
C ARG A 2 -3.69 4.27 -9.93
N ASN A 3 -3.99 3.58 -8.82
CA ASN A 3 -4.39 4.24 -7.57
C ASN A 3 -3.27 5.12 -7.00
N ALA A 4 -2.02 4.64 -7.01
CA ALA A 4 -0.87 5.43 -6.55
C ALA A 4 -0.76 6.76 -7.34
N ASN A 5 -1.01 6.74 -8.65
CA ASN A 5 -1.06 7.95 -9.46
C ASN A 5 -2.28 8.83 -9.11
N ALA A 6 -3.47 8.23 -8.98
CA ALA A 6 -4.70 8.95 -8.67
C ALA A 6 -4.66 9.65 -7.30
N PHE A 7 -4.00 9.07 -6.31
CA PHE A 7 -3.86 9.62 -4.96
C PHE A 7 -2.53 10.35 -4.73
N GLY A 8 -1.74 10.60 -5.78
CA GLY A 8 -0.52 11.40 -5.66
C GLY A 8 0.59 10.77 -4.82
N ALA A 9 0.67 9.44 -4.75
CA ALA A 9 1.76 8.77 -4.05
C ALA A 9 3.12 9.11 -4.67
N ALA A 10 4.12 9.38 -3.84
CA ALA A 10 5.44 9.82 -4.27
C ALA A 10 6.16 8.80 -5.19
N ALA A 11 5.99 7.50 -4.91
CA ALA A 11 6.60 6.42 -5.67
C ALA A 11 5.79 5.12 -5.56
N VAL A 12 6.11 4.17 -6.43
CA VAL A 12 5.68 2.76 -6.35
C VAL A 12 6.91 1.89 -6.24
N HIS A 13 6.94 1.03 -5.22
CA HIS A 13 8.04 0.11 -5.00
C HIS A 13 7.63 -1.32 -5.39
N ILE A 14 8.47 -1.98 -6.17
CA ILE A 14 8.33 -3.39 -6.58
C ILE A 14 9.34 -4.22 -5.80
N VAL A 15 8.86 -5.14 -4.97
CA VAL A 15 9.74 -6.02 -4.17
C VAL A 15 9.82 -7.41 -4.83
N GLY A 16 11.02 -7.94 -4.99
CA GLY A 16 11.25 -9.27 -5.57
C GLY A 16 11.37 -9.25 -7.09
N ARG A 17 10.44 -9.89 -7.82
CA ARG A 17 10.54 -9.99 -9.28
C ARG A 17 10.35 -8.63 -9.94
N ARG A 18 11.34 -8.18 -10.72
CA ARG A 18 11.32 -6.89 -11.47
C ARG A 18 10.12 -6.74 -12.41
N ARG A 19 9.64 -7.85 -12.97
CA ARG A 19 8.51 -7.85 -13.90
C ARG A 19 7.21 -7.91 -13.13
N TRP A 20 6.35 -6.91 -13.35
CA TRP A 20 4.99 -6.85 -12.82
C TRP A 20 3.98 -6.61 -13.95
N ASN A 21 2.70 -6.92 -13.69
CA ASN A 21 1.64 -6.79 -14.69
C ASN A 21 1.17 -5.32 -14.82
N ARG A 22 1.53 -4.68 -15.94
CA ARG A 22 1.20 -3.27 -16.20
C ARG A 22 -0.18 -3.02 -16.79
N ARG A 23 -0.95 -4.07 -17.15
CA ARG A 23 -2.24 -3.91 -17.83
C ARG A 23 -3.21 -3.05 -17.02
N GLY A 24 -3.29 -3.28 -15.71
CA GLY A 24 -4.15 -2.51 -14.81
C GLY A 24 -3.64 -1.09 -14.50
N ALA A 25 -2.40 -0.75 -14.87
CA ALA A 25 -1.85 0.58 -14.65
C ALA A 25 -2.36 1.59 -15.68
N MET A 26 -2.87 1.16 -16.83
CA MET A 26 -3.36 2.07 -17.88
C MET A 26 -2.33 3.15 -18.25
N VAL A 27 -1.05 2.77 -18.35
CA VAL A 27 0.11 3.64 -18.69
C VAL A 27 0.50 4.67 -17.61
N THR A 28 -0.22 4.72 -16.48
CA THR A 28 0.10 5.65 -15.38
C THR A 28 1.47 5.43 -14.74
N ASP A 29 2.08 4.25 -14.95
CA ASP A 29 3.45 3.97 -14.53
C ASP A 29 4.50 4.92 -15.12
N ARG A 30 4.20 5.58 -16.26
CA ARG A 30 5.12 6.57 -16.86
C ARG A 30 5.16 7.90 -16.11
N TYR A 31 4.18 8.17 -15.24
CA TYR A 31 4.07 9.42 -14.49
C TYR A 31 4.39 9.23 -13.00
N LEU A 32 4.94 8.08 -12.64
CA LEU A 32 5.31 7.74 -11.27
C LEU A 32 6.77 7.32 -11.22
N HIS A 33 7.42 7.58 -10.09
CA HIS A 33 8.69 6.94 -9.80
C HIS A 33 8.42 5.47 -9.47
N VAL A 34 9.06 4.54 -10.19
CA VAL A 34 8.95 3.10 -9.95
C VAL A 34 10.29 2.55 -9.52
N GLU A 35 10.40 2.20 -8.24
CA GLU A 35 11.59 1.64 -7.65
C GLU A 35 11.52 0.13 -7.55
N HIS A 36 12.68 -0.53 -7.52
CA HIS A 36 12.78 -1.97 -7.39
C HIS A 36 13.69 -2.34 -6.23
N HIS A 37 13.19 -3.23 -5.37
CA HIS A 37 13.93 -3.87 -4.29
C HIS A 37 14.11 -5.36 -4.60
N PRO A 38 15.32 -5.93 -4.47
CA PRO A 38 15.57 -7.32 -4.81
C PRO A 38 14.80 -8.31 -3.91
N ASP A 39 14.57 -7.95 -2.66
CA ASP A 39 13.84 -8.75 -1.67
C ASP A 39 13.25 -7.88 -0.55
N ALA A 40 12.56 -8.52 0.40
CA ALA A 40 11.93 -7.85 1.54
C ALA A 40 12.95 -7.20 2.48
N ALA A 41 14.13 -7.80 2.66
CA ALA A 41 15.16 -7.25 3.54
C ALA A 41 15.71 -5.93 2.99
N ALA A 42 15.99 -5.88 1.69
CA ALA A 42 16.40 -4.64 1.02
C ALA A 42 15.32 -3.56 1.08
N PHE A 43 14.05 -3.94 0.89
CA PHE A 43 12.93 -3.02 1.05
C PHE A 43 12.82 -2.47 2.49
N GLY A 44 12.90 -3.34 3.50
CA GLY A 44 12.84 -2.92 4.90
C GLY A 44 14.00 -2.00 5.28
N ALA A 45 15.22 -2.32 4.84
CA ALA A 45 16.39 -1.46 5.05
C ALA A 45 16.22 -0.08 4.41
N TRP A 46 15.65 -0.02 3.20
CA TRP A 46 15.32 1.25 2.54
C TRP A 46 14.27 2.06 3.33
N ALA A 47 13.17 1.43 3.77
CA ALA A 47 12.12 2.13 4.50
C ALA A 47 12.64 2.74 5.81
N VAL A 48 13.51 2.01 6.52
CA VAL A 48 14.22 2.51 7.71
C VAL A 48 15.11 3.71 7.38
N ALA A 49 15.88 3.64 6.28
CA ALA A 49 16.76 4.74 5.87
C ALA A 49 15.98 6.01 5.52
N GLU A 50 14.79 5.89 4.93
CA GLU A 50 13.90 7.01 4.59
C GLU A 50 13.06 7.51 5.79
N GLY A 51 13.14 6.82 6.93
CA GLY A 51 12.34 7.12 8.12
C GLY A 51 10.84 6.98 7.86
N LEU A 52 10.45 5.93 7.13
CA LEU A 52 9.06 5.63 6.79
C LEU A 52 8.52 4.50 7.65
N THR A 53 7.31 4.66 8.18
CA THR A 53 6.59 3.54 8.80
C THR A 53 6.07 2.59 7.73
N VAL A 54 6.35 1.30 7.87
CA VAL A 54 5.88 0.25 6.96
C VAL A 54 4.53 -0.25 7.42
N VAL A 55 3.48 0.06 6.66
CA VAL A 55 2.11 -0.37 6.93
C VAL A 55 1.75 -1.51 5.99
N GLY A 56 1.66 -2.73 6.52
CA GLY A 56 1.15 -3.87 5.78
C GLY A 56 -0.37 -3.80 5.64
N VAL A 57 -0.89 -4.01 4.43
CA VAL A 57 -2.33 -4.12 4.18
C VAL A 57 -2.66 -5.55 3.78
N ASP A 58 -3.19 -6.31 4.74
CA ASP A 58 -3.55 -7.72 4.57
C ASP A 58 -4.58 -8.14 5.63
N ASN A 59 -5.30 -9.22 5.38
CA ASN A 59 -6.31 -9.76 6.30
C ASN A 59 -5.81 -10.96 7.11
N VAL A 60 -4.54 -10.91 7.50
CA VAL A 60 -3.93 -11.89 8.40
C VAL A 60 -4.52 -11.79 9.81
N ASP A 61 -4.45 -12.90 10.56
CA ASP A 61 -4.90 -12.93 11.95
C ASP A 61 -4.15 -11.87 12.78
N GLY A 62 -4.91 -11.08 13.53
CA GLY A 62 -4.37 -10.00 14.37
C GLY A 62 -4.16 -8.66 13.65
N ALA A 63 -4.45 -8.56 12.35
CA ALA A 63 -4.44 -7.27 11.66
C ALA A 63 -5.47 -6.29 12.28
N ALA A 64 -5.06 -5.05 12.50
CA ALA A 64 -5.94 -4.03 13.03
C ALA A 64 -6.95 -3.57 11.97
N ALA A 65 -8.19 -3.28 12.38
CA ALA A 65 -9.20 -2.78 11.45
C ALA A 65 -8.78 -1.41 10.90
N ILE A 66 -8.60 -1.31 9.58
CA ILE A 66 -8.18 -0.07 8.91
C ILE A 66 -9.20 1.06 9.14
N GLU A 67 -10.47 0.71 9.35
CA GLU A 67 -11.55 1.65 9.63
C GLU A 67 -11.38 2.37 10.97
N ARG A 68 -10.53 1.87 11.86
CA ARG A 68 -10.29 2.43 13.21
C ARG A 68 -8.82 2.74 13.48
N THR A 69 -7.95 2.58 12.49
CA THR A 69 -6.51 2.76 12.64
C THR A 69 -6.09 4.05 11.96
N SER A 70 -5.42 4.93 12.70
CA SER A 70 -4.77 6.10 12.12
C SER A 70 -3.53 5.67 11.36
N LEU A 71 -3.46 6.03 10.08
CA LEU A 71 -2.30 5.73 9.26
C LEU A 71 -1.24 6.82 9.50
N PRO A 72 0.05 6.48 9.63
CA PRO A 72 1.09 7.50 9.79
C PRO A 72 1.17 8.40 8.54
N GLU A 73 1.39 9.70 8.74
CA GLU A 73 1.55 10.66 7.63
C GLU A 73 2.74 10.24 6.73
N ARG A 74 3.88 9.91 7.35
CA ARG A 74 5.08 9.39 6.68
C ARG A 74 5.10 7.86 6.68
N CYS A 75 4.40 7.24 5.74
CA CYS A 75 4.38 5.78 5.60
C CYS A 75 4.59 5.29 4.18
N VAL A 76 4.95 4.00 4.09
CA VAL A 76 4.84 3.20 2.88
C VAL A 76 3.77 2.12 3.10
N LEU A 77 2.78 2.08 2.21
CA LEU A 77 1.73 1.05 2.22
C LEU A 77 2.20 -0.17 1.41
N VAL A 78 2.22 -1.34 2.04
CA VAL A 78 2.71 -2.57 1.42
C VAL A 78 1.57 -3.55 1.21
N PHE A 79 1.48 -4.08 0.00
CA PHE A 79 0.41 -4.98 -0.42
C PHE A 79 0.99 -6.33 -0.87
N GLY A 80 0.30 -7.38 -0.48
CA GLY A 80 0.64 -8.76 -0.82
C GLY A 80 0.36 -9.13 -2.28
N GLN A 81 0.82 -10.33 -2.66
CA GLN A 81 0.41 -10.93 -3.94
C GLN A 81 -1.02 -11.44 -3.85
N GLU A 82 -1.74 -11.39 -4.97
CA GLU A 82 -3.08 -11.95 -5.08
C GLU A 82 -3.05 -13.46 -4.80
N GLY A 83 -3.82 -13.89 -3.80
CA GLY A 83 -3.86 -15.27 -3.33
C GLY A 83 -3.19 -15.46 -1.97
N PRO A 84 -1.85 -15.46 -1.86
CA PRO A 84 -1.15 -15.72 -0.60
C PRO A 84 -1.06 -14.49 0.32
N GLY A 85 -1.36 -13.28 -0.17
CA GLY A 85 -1.19 -12.06 0.63
C GLY A 85 0.28 -11.65 0.76
N LEU A 86 0.63 -11.01 1.86
CA LEU A 86 1.98 -10.63 2.23
C LEU A 86 2.78 -11.88 2.59
N SER A 87 3.99 -11.96 2.05
CA SER A 87 4.92 -13.02 2.43
C SER A 87 5.41 -12.81 3.86
N ALA A 88 5.77 -13.88 4.57
CA ALA A 88 6.31 -13.77 5.93
C ALA A 88 7.51 -12.80 6.03
N PRO A 89 8.46 -12.76 5.07
CA PRO A 89 9.52 -11.75 5.09
C PRO A 89 9.01 -10.30 4.97
N LEU A 90 7.96 -10.03 4.18
CA LEU A 90 7.39 -8.68 4.09
C LEU A 90 6.59 -8.31 5.34
N LEU A 91 5.84 -9.27 5.92
CA LEU A 91 5.16 -9.07 7.20
C LEU A 91 6.14 -8.72 8.31
N ALA A 92 7.31 -9.37 8.34
CA ALA A 92 8.36 -9.08 9.31
C ALA A 92 8.98 -7.69 9.16
N CYS A 93 8.81 -7.03 8.01
CA CYS A 93 9.22 -5.64 7.80
C CYS A 93 8.14 -4.62 8.18
N CYS A 94 6.91 -5.05 8.48
CA CYS A 94 5.82 -4.14 8.80
C CYS A 94 5.86 -3.72 10.26
N ASP A 95 5.77 -2.41 10.51
CA ASP A 95 5.62 -1.86 11.86
C ASP A 95 4.19 -2.06 12.38
N VAL A 96 3.22 -2.03 11.46
CA VAL A 96 1.81 -2.28 11.72
C VAL A 96 1.19 -3.00 10.53
N VAL A 97 0.25 -3.90 10.81
CA VAL A 97 -0.56 -4.57 9.79
C VAL A 97 -2.01 -4.21 10.00
N VAL A 98 -2.65 -3.69 8.95
CA VAL A 98 -4.06 -3.34 8.93
C VAL A 98 -4.82 -4.19 7.91
N GLY A 99 -6.04 -4.55 8.27
CA GLY A 99 -6.97 -5.29 7.42
C GLY A 99 -8.23 -4.48 7.13
N ILE A 100 -8.77 -4.65 5.93
CA ILE A 100 -10.10 -4.14 5.58
C ILE A 100 -11.13 -5.11 6.17
N THR A 101 -12.04 -4.61 6.99
CA THR A 101 -13.02 -5.47 7.66
C THR A 101 -14.00 -6.03 6.62
N GLN A 102 -14.16 -7.35 6.59
CA GLN A 102 -15.06 -8.04 5.65
C GLN A 102 -16.17 -8.75 6.39
N PHE A 103 -17.40 -8.61 5.92
CA PHE A 103 -18.60 -9.22 6.51
C PHE A 103 -19.24 -10.30 5.63
N GLY A 104 -18.62 -10.59 4.47
CA GLY A 104 -19.09 -11.58 3.51
C GLY A 104 -18.27 -12.88 3.56
N SER A 105 -18.59 -13.81 2.66
CA SER A 105 -17.94 -15.13 2.56
C SER A 105 -16.67 -15.16 1.71
N THR A 106 -16.31 -14.07 1.03
CA THR A 106 -15.05 -14.02 0.26
C THR A 106 -13.85 -14.04 1.20
N ARG A 107 -12.78 -14.71 0.77
CA ARG A 107 -11.52 -14.74 1.52
C ARG A 107 -10.83 -13.38 1.53
N SER A 108 -10.96 -12.58 0.49
CA SER A 108 -10.33 -11.25 0.37
C SER A 108 -11.00 -10.43 -0.73
N VAL A 109 -10.81 -9.11 -0.70
CA VAL A 109 -11.05 -8.21 -1.84
C VAL A 109 -9.86 -8.22 -2.80
N ASN A 110 -10.09 -7.71 -4.01
CA ASN A 110 -9.02 -7.49 -4.98
C ASN A 110 -7.97 -6.50 -4.43
N VAL A 111 -6.68 -6.75 -4.67
CA VAL A 111 -5.58 -5.90 -4.17
C VAL A 111 -5.64 -4.46 -4.72
N GLY A 112 -6.15 -4.27 -5.93
CA GLY A 112 -6.42 -2.95 -6.49
C GLY A 112 -7.49 -2.20 -5.69
N VAL A 113 -8.56 -2.88 -5.28
CA VAL A 113 -9.58 -2.29 -4.39
C VAL A 113 -8.98 -2.00 -3.02
N ALA A 114 -8.24 -2.94 -2.45
CA ALA A 114 -7.62 -2.78 -1.14
C ALA A 114 -6.68 -1.57 -1.09
N SER A 115 -5.84 -1.39 -2.11
CA SER A 115 -4.95 -0.23 -2.20
C SER A 115 -5.71 1.09 -2.32
N GLY A 116 -6.85 1.11 -3.02
CA GLY A 116 -7.69 2.30 -3.11
C GLY A 116 -8.29 2.67 -1.76
N ILE A 117 -8.81 1.70 -1.01
CA ILE A 117 -9.36 1.91 0.33
C ILE A 117 -8.27 2.41 1.29
N ALA A 118 -7.10 1.78 1.30
CA ALA A 118 -6.01 2.16 2.18
C ALA A 118 -5.46 3.57 1.88
N MET A 119 -5.26 3.89 0.59
CA MET A 119 -4.83 5.23 0.18
C MET A 119 -5.90 6.28 0.51
N HIS A 120 -7.17 5.99 0.25
CA HIS A 120 -8.25 6.92 0.60
C HIS A 120 -8.38 7.13 2.11
N ARG A 121 -8.14 6.09 2.93
CA ARG A 121 -8.06 6.24 4.39
C ARG A 121 -6.97 7.24 4.80
N TRP A 122 -5.79 7.18 4.18
CA TRP A 122 -4.72 8.14 4.42
C TRP A 122 -5.15 9.56 4.00
N ILE A 123 -5.79 9.71 2.84
CA ILE A 123 -6.28 10.99 2.33
C ILE A 123 -7.27 11.65 3.29
N VAL A 124 -8.23 10.88 3.82
CA VAL A 124 -9.23 11.40 4.77
C VAL A 124 -8.60 11.96 6.04
N GLU A 125 -7.43 11.44 6.44
CA GLU A 125 -6.72 11.89 7.65
C GLU A 125 -5.76 13.04 7.40
N HIS A 126 -5.06 13.06 6.26
CA HIS A 126 -3.88 13.91 6.07
C HIS A 126 -3.97 14.90 4.92
N ALA A 127 -4.89 14.70 3.96
CA ALA A 127 -5.00 15.64 2.84
C ALA A 127 -5.66 16.94 3.27
N ALA A 128 -5.12 18.08 2.84
CA ALA A 128 -5.77 19.37 2.99
C ALA A 128 -6.89 19.50 1.95
N LEU A 129 -8.13 19.19 2.35
CA LEU A 129 -9.29 19.21 1.46
C LEU A 129 -9.97 20.60 1.38
N ASP A 130 -9.76 21.47 2.37
CA ASP A 130 -10.45 22.76 2.50
C ASP A 130 -9.74 23.91 1.75
N GLY A 131 -9.01 23.61 0.67
CA GLY A 131 -8.06 24.54 0.05
C GLY A 131 -8.20 24.81 -1.45
N ASP A 132 -9.10 24.15 -2.18
CA ASP A 132 -9.19 24.33 -3.64
C ASP A 132 -10.64 24.39 -4.13
N PRO A 133 -11.13 25.54 -4.63
CA PRO A 133 -12.44 25.63 -5.28
C PRO A 133 -12.47 25.03 -6.69
N ASP A 134 -11.34 24.56 -7.24
CA ASP A 134 -11.24 23.97 -8.58
C ASP A 134 -10.95 22.44 -8.58
N LEU A 135 -11.19 21.76 -7.45
CA LEU A 135 -11.53 20.32 -7.44
C LEU A 135 -13.05 20.10 -7.55
#